data_AF-F2CDQ8-F1
#
_entry.id   AF-F2CDQ8-F1
#
_cell.length_a   1.000
_cell.length_b   1.000
_cell.length_c   1.000
_cell.angle_alpha   90.00
_cell.angle_beta   90.00
_cell.angle_gamma   90.00
#
_symmetry.space_group_name_H-M   'P 1'
#
loop_
_entity.id
_entity.type
_entity.pdbx_description
1 polymer ?
#
loop_
_entity_poly.entity_id
_entity_poly.type
_entity_poly.pdbx_seq_one_letter_code
_entity_poly.pdbx_strand_id
1 'polypeptide(L)'
;MIEPNTEDRAEAERIKKEYLKIQERTAIRGLISAKIAVLLEESQALQSWLDSQADTMKTFASTQVPADLSGAFTGGAADSVKEVLGAVPKPELASPIL
;
A
#
# COMPACT_ATOMS: atom_id res chain seq x y z
N MET A 1 55.51 31.68 -4.12
CA MET A 1 54.54 30.68 -3.66
C MET A 1 54.03 31.18 -2.32
N ILE A 2 52.85 31.80 -2.28
CA ILE A 2 52.25 32.28 -1.03
C ILE A 2 51.59 31.06 -0.40
N GLU A 3 52.14 30.56 0.69
CA GLU A 3 51.49 29.50 1.45
C GLU A 3 50.17 30.05 2.01
N PRO A 4 49.03 29.35 1.83
CA PRO A 4 47.76 29.77 2.40
C PRO A 4 47.92 29.93 3.91
N ASN A 5 47.41 31.03 4.46
CA ASN A 5 47.50 31.27 5.89
C ASN A 5 46.77 30.13 6.64
N THR A 6 47.20 29.83 7.86
CA THR A 6 46.65 28.74 8.69
C THR A 6 45.13 28.85 8.86
N GLU A 7 44.60 30.09 8.88
CA GLU A 7 43.16 30.40 8.88
C GLU A 7 42.43 29.95 7.60
N ASP A 8 43.02 30.15 6.42
CA ASP A 8 42.41 29.76 5.14
C ASP A 8 42.24 28.24 5.03
N ARG A 9 43.20 27.48 5.60
CA ARG A 9 43.12 26.02 5.67
C ARG A 9 42.03 25.55 6.65
N ALA A 10 41.89 26.22 7.78
CA ALA A 10 40.85 25.92 8.76
C ALA A 10 39.45 26.22 8.21
N GLU A 11 39.29 27.33 7.49
CA GLU A 11 38.05 27.70 6.83
C GLU A 11 37.68 26.69 5.72
N ALA A 12 38.63 26.30 4.88
CA ALA A 12 38.42 25.29 3.84
C ALA A 12 37.97 23.94 4.42
N GLU A 13 38.57 23.50 5.53
CA GLU A 13 38.14 22.27 6.22
C GLU A 13 36.75 22.40 6.86
N ARG A 14 36.39 23.58 7.40
CA ARG A 14 35.00 23.83 7.86
C ARG A 14 33.99 23.71 6.72
N ILE A 15 34.26 24.35 5.58
CA ILE A 15 33.37 24.35 4.41
C ILE A 15 33.22 22.91 3.89
N LYS A 16 34.33 22.19 3.73
CA LYS A 16 34.32 20.78 3.31
C LYS A 16 33.51 19.91 4.25
N LYS A 17 33.69 20.07 5.57
CA LYS A 17 32.92 19.33 6.58
C LYS A 17 31.43 19.61 6.46
N GLU A 18 31.04 20.87 6.26
CA GLU A 18 29.63 21.22 6.11
C GLU A 18 29.03 20.67 4.80
N TYR A 19 29.79 20.72 3.72
CA TYR A 19 29.39 20.14 2.44
C TYR A 19 29.18 18.61 2.54
N LEU A 20 30.09 17.89 3.23
CA LEU A 20 29.93 16.46 3.46
C LEU A 20 28.66 16.14 4.25
N LYS A 21 28.32 16.92 5.29
CA LYS A 21 27.05 16.73 6.03
C LYS A 21 25.83 16.93 5.13
N ILE A 22 25.87 17.91 4.22
CA ILE A 22 24.78 18.15 3.26
C ILE A 22 24.64 16.96 2.31
N GLN A 23 25.75 16.42 1.81
CA GLN A 23 25.74 15.22 0.97
C GLN A 23 25.17 14.01 1.72
N GLU A 24 25.60 13.77 2.96
CA GLU A 24 25.06 12.70 3.80
C GLU A 24 23.55 12.84 4.01
N ARG A 25 23.08 14.04 4.36
CA ARG A 25 21.64 14.31 4.53
C ARG A 25 20.85 14.07 3.25
N THR A 26 21.42 14.42 2.10
CA THR A 26 20.80 14.21 0.79
C THR A 26 20.74 12.72 0.46
N ALA A 27 21.82 11.98 0.71
CA ALA A 27 21.85 10.53 0.52
C ALA A 27 20.80 9.82 1.42
N ILE A 28 20.71 10.18 2.70
CA ILE A 28 19.71 9.63 3.63
C ILE A 28 18.29 9.90 3.13
N ARG A 29 17.99 11.14 2.71
CA ARG A 29 16.69 11.48 2.13
C ARG A 29 16.38 10.67 0.88
N GLY A 30 17.36 10.51 -0.01
CA GLY A 30 17.22 9.68 -1.21
C GLY A 30 16.88 8.23 -0.88
N LEU A 31 17.57 7.64 0.11
CA LEU A 31 17.29 6.28 0.58
C LEU A 31 15.88 6.16 1.18
N ILE A 32 15.45 7.12 2.00
CA ILE A 32 14.10 7.13 2.58
C ILE A 32 13.05 7.22 1.47
N SER A 33 13.22 8.14 0.52
CA SER A 33 12.29 8.30 -0.61
C SER A 33 12.21 7.04 -1.48
N ALA A 34 13.34 6.39 -1.74
CA ALA A 34 13.34 5.12 -2.48
C ALA A 34 12.58 4.02 -1.73
N LYS A 35 12.71 3.94 -0.40
CA LYS A 35 11.97 2.96 0.41
C LYS A 35 10.47 3.25 0.46
N ILE A 36 10.08 4.52 0.57
CA ILE A 36 8.67 4.92 0.48
C ILE A 36 8.09 4.53 -0.88
N ALA A 37 8.82 4.75 -1.98
CA ALA A 37 8.35 4.37 -3.32
C ALA A 37 8.08 2.86 -3.45
N VAL A 38 8.96 2.02 -2.91
CA VAL A 38 8.76 0.56 -2.89
C VAL A 38 7.52 0.18 -2.05
N LEU A 39 7.35 0.78 -0.87
CA LEU A 39 6.17 0.51 -0.03
C LEU A 39 4.85 0.91 -0.71
N LEU A 40 4.84 2.02 -1.45
CA LEU A 40 3.67 2.45 -2.21
C LEU A 40 3.34 1.47 -3.35
N GLU A 41 4.36 0.94 -4.04
CA GLU A 41 4.19 -0.09 -5.06
C GLU A 41 3.61 -1.38 -4.47
N GLU A 42 4.17 -1.86 -3.35
CA GLU A 42 3.65 -3.02 -2.62
C GLU A 42 2.21 -2.79 -2.13
N SER A 43 1.91 -1.59 -1.63
CA SER A 43 0.55 -1.23 -1.19
C SER A 43 -0.46 -1.29 -2.33
N GLN A 44 -0.11 -0.80 -3.52
CA GLN A 44 -0.98 -0.86 -4.71
C GLN A 44 -1.20 -2.30 -5.19
N ALA A 45 -0.14 -3.11 -5.21
CA ALA A 45 -0.25 -4.52 -5.57
C ALA A 45 -1.16 -5.27 -4.58
N LEU A 46 -1.00 -5.02 -3.28
CA LEU A 46 -1.83 -5.60 -2.24
C LEU A 46 -3.29 -5.14 -2.34
N GLN A 47 -3.53 -3.84 -2.59
CA GLN A 47 -4.88 -3.32 -2.78
C GLN A 47 -5.60 -4.00 -3.95
N SER A 48 -4.89 -4.20 -5.07
CA SER A 48 -5.45 -4.91 -6.23
C SER A 48 -5.83 -6.35 -5.91
N TRP A 49 -5.01 -7.05 -5.12
CA TRP A 49 -5.33 -8.40 -4.65
C TRP A 49 -6.55 -8.40 -3.71
N LEU A 50 -6.62 -7.44 -2.77
CA LEU A 50 -7.75 -7.28 -1.85
C LEU A 50 -9.06 -6.99 -2.59
N ASP A 51 -9.04 -6.15 -3.63
CA ASP A 51 -10.23 -5.87 -4.44
C ASP A 51 -10.77 -7.14 -5.12
N SER A 52 -9.86 -8.00 -5.61
CA SER A 52 -10.20 -9.31 -6.19
C SER A 52 -10.75 -10.28 -5.14
N GLN A 53 -10.20 -10.29 -3.92
CA GLN A 53 -10.76 -11.08 -2.83
C GLN A 53 -12.16 -10.61 -2.45
N ALA A 54 -12.39 -9.30 -2.39
CA ALA A 54 -13.70 -8.75 -2.12
C ALA A 54 -14.74 -9.12 -3.20
N ASP A 55 -14.35 -9.13 -4.48
CA ASP A 55 -15.22 -9.61 -5.57
C ASP A 55 -15.51 -11.12 -5.45
N THR A 56 -14.51 -11.90 -5.05
CA THR A 56 -14.67 -13.33 -4.80
C THR A 56 -15.65 -13.58 -3.65
N MET A 57 -15.54 -12.83 -2.56
CA MET A 57 -16.46 -12.92 -1.41
C MET A 57 -17.89 -12.53 -1.79
N LYS A 58 -18.06 -11.46 -2.58
CA LYS A 58 -19.37 -11.06 -3.10
C LYS A 58 -19.98 -12.17 -3.96
N THR A 59 -19.19 -12.72 -4.89
CA THR A 59 -19.64 -13.78 -5.81
C THR A 59 -20.00 -15.05 -5.05
N PHE A 60 -19.20 -15.44 -4.07
CA PHE A 60 -19.47 -16.56 -3.19
C PHE A 60 -20.82 -16.39 -2.49
N ALA A 61 -21.05 -15.23 -1.85
CA ALA A 61 -22.31 -14.94 -1.17
C ALA A 61 -23.50 -14.89 -2.12
N SER A 62 -23.39 -14.23 -3.28
CA SER A 62 -24.54 -13.97 -4.17
C SER A 62 -24.84 -15.10 -5.15
N THR A 63 -23.90 -16.02 -5.37
CA THR A 63 -24.02 -17.06 -6.42
C THR A 63 -23.81 -18.46 -5.87
N GLN A 64 -22.67 -18.70 -5.21
CA GLN A 64 -22.33 -20.06 -4.75
C GLN A 64 -23.26 -20.51 -3.62
N VAL A 65 -23.45 -19.68 -2.58
CA VAL A 65 -24.30 -20.04 -1.44
C VAL A 65 -25.76 -20.29 -1.87
N PRO A 66 -26.42 -19.45 -2.70
CA PRO A 66 -27.76 -19.75 -3.21
C PRO A 66 -27.81 -21.04 -4.04
N ALA A 67 -26.77 -21.34 -4.82
CA ALA A 67 -26.70 -22.57 -5.60
C ALA A 67 -26.57 -23.80 -4.69
N ASP A 68 -25.74 -23.73 -3.65
CA ASP A 68 -25.55 -24.80 -2.67
C ASP A 68 -26.82 -25.06 -1.83
N LEU A 69 -27.63 -24.01 -1.60
CA LEU A 69 -28.92 -24.10 -0.92
C LEU A 69 -30.09 -24.46 -1.86
N SER A 70 -29.84 -24.70 -3.14
CA SER A 70 -30.87 -25.04 -4.11
C SER A 70 -31.59 -26.33 -3.69
N GLY A 71 -32.92 -26.26 -3.60
CA GLY A 71 -33.76 -27.39 -3.18
C GLY A 71 -33.87 -27.59 -1.66
N ALA A 72 -33.08 -26.89 -0.85
CA ALA A 72 -33.25 -26.88 0.62
C ALA A 72 -34.50 -26.09 1.05
N PHE A 73 -34.92 -25.12 0.22
CA PHE A 73 -36.11 -24.29 0.43
C PHE A 73 -37.03 -24.36 -0.80
N THR A 74 -38.31 -24.05 -0.60
CA THR A 74 -39.31 -23.98 -1.68
C THR A 74 -40.20 -22.75 -1.51
N GLY A 75 -40.86 -22.33 -2.60
CA GLY A 75 -41.75 -21.17 -2.61
C GLY A 75 -41.05 -19.88 -2.15
N GLY A 76 -41.79 -19.04 -1.41
CA GLY A 76 -41.28 -17.74 -0.96
C GLY A 76 -40.01 -17.80 -0.10
N ALA A 77 -39.74 -18.91 0.58
CA ALA A 77 -38.50 -19.08 1.33
C ALA A 77 -37.27 -19.17 0.40
N ALA A 78 -37.41 -19.86 -0.74
CA ALA A 78 -36.34 -19.93 -1.75
C ALA A 78 -36.10 -18.56 -2.41
N ASP A 79 -37.18 -17.80 -2.63
CA ASP A 79 -37.10 -16.46 -3.20
C ASP A 79 -36.42 -15.48 -2.23
N SER A 80 -36.78 -15.51 -0.94
CA SER A 80 -36.14 -14.69 0.10
C SER A 80 -34.64 -14.99 0.25
N VAL A 81 -34.22 -16.26 0.15
CA VAL A 81 -32.80 -16.62 0.22
C VAL A 81 -32.02 -16.00 -0.94
N LYS A 82 -32.55 -16.10 -2.17
CA LYS A 82 -31.91 -15.49 -3.35
C LYS A 82 -31.84 -13.97 -3.23
N GLU A 83 -32.91 -13.34 -2.74
CA GLU A 83 -32.98 -11.90 -2.54
C GLU A 83 -31.94 -11.42 -1.51
N VAL A 84 -31.94 -12.01 -0.32
CA VAL A 84 -31.05 -11.62 0.79
C VAL A 84 -29.59 -11.83 0.42
N LEU A 85 -29.24 -13.01 -0.11
CA LEU A 85 -27.87 -13.34 -0.47
C LEU A 85 -27.40 -12.56 -1.72
N GLY A 86 -28.30 -12.30 -2.66
CA GLY A 86 -28.04 -11.41 -3.79
C GLY A 86 -27.74 -9.98 -3.37
N ALA A 87 -28.34 -9.52 -2.28
CA ALA A 87 -28.16 -8.17 -1.75
C ALA A 87 -26.91 -7.97 -0.87
N VAL A 88 -26.18 -9.04 -0.49
CA VAL A 88 -24.97 -8.92 0.35
C VAL A 88 -23.95 -7.97 -0.30
N PRO A 89 -23.55 -6.86 0.34
CA PRO A 89 -22.65 -5.90 -0.30
C PRO A 89 -21.24 -6.48 -0.50
N LYS A 90 -20.50 -5.93 -1.47
CA LYS A 90 -19.06 -6.21 -1.59
C LYS A 90 -18.35 -5.66 -0.33
N PRO A 91 -17.52 -6.46 0.36
CA PRO A 91 -16.77 -5.95 1.50
C PRO A 91 -15.71 -4.95 1.05
N GLU A 92 -15.48 -3.92 1.86
CA GLU A 92 -14.38 -2.97 1.63
C GLU A 92 -13.13 -3.49 2.33
N LEU A 93 -12.11 -3.80 1.54
CA LEU A 93 -10.81 -4.25 2.01
C LEU A 93 -9.77 -3.21 1.62
N ALA A 94 -9.02 -2.72 2.61
CA ALA A 94 -7.99 -1.71 2.41
C ALA A 94 -6.61 -2.28 2.75
N SER A 95 -5.62 -1.94 1.92
CA SER A 95 -4.22 -2.24 2.21
C SER A 95 -3.80 -1.60 3.54
N PRO A 96 -3.17 -2.35 4.47
CA PRO A 96 -2.65 -1.81 5.73
C PRO A 96 -1.32 -1.06 5.53
N ILE A 97 -0.74 -1.08 4.33
CA ILE A 97 0.52 -0.41 4.01
C ILE A 97 0.19 1.04 3.65
N LEU A 98 0.54 1.96 4.56
CA LEU A 98 0.34 3.42 4.43
C LEU A 98 1.46 4.09 3.65
#